data_AF-A0A5P9J2H1-F1
#
_entry.id   AF-A0A5P9J2H1-F1
#
_cell.length_a   1.000
_cell.length_b   1.000
_cell.length_c   1.000
_cell.angle_alpha   90.00
_cell.angle_beta   90.00
_cell.angle_gamma   90.00
#
_symmetry.space_group_name_H-M   'P 1'
#
loop_
_entity.id
_entity.type
_entity.pdbx_description
1 polymer ?
#
loop_
_entity_poly.entity_id
_entity_poly.type
_entity_poly.pdbx_seq_one_letter_code
_entity_poly.pdbx_strand_id
1 'polypeptide(L)'
;MHPHIHALYELSAKPQRTIVGLMSGTSMDGLDVALCRVSGAGRDTRIEVEHFTTCAYPKEYSQRLRQVFAKRDIDLQHLTLLNAWVGRLHGQLVKQCLAQWQVSADEVDAIASHGQTVYHCPKAQHGLDGYPNATLQIGDGCHVACTSGILTISDFRQKHIAAGGEGAPLAAYGDYLYFASTDEHRVLLNLGGIANITLLPKAGELSDTLCADLGPGNTMLDAYVQRYFAPRQFDENSTLARQGQVHEPLLAKLSKHPFLHAAMPKTTGPEVFNLAYLAQCQAALGETHLAHEDVLATLCEFAAYQVGTQLARLAKSHGLLHVYASGGGVHNPLLMARIAYFSGEQVRLDSLTQLGMNPDAKEAVLFALLANETLAGQPAKAATIEGMPQISMGKLSFPD
;
A
#
# COMPACT_ATOMS: atom_id res chain seq x y z
N MET A 1 4.01 38.88 10.57
CA MET A 1 4.18 37.43 10.37
C MET A 1 4.54 37.22 8.90
N HIS A 2 5.49 36.35 8.58
CA HIS A 2 5.82 36.05 7.17
C HIS A 2 4.56 35.54 6.43
N PRO A 3 4.28 35.94 5.17
CA PRO A 3 3.04 35.56 4.47
C PRO A 3 2.74 34.06 4.51
N HIS A 4 3.73 33.22 4.21
CA HIS A 4 3.61 31.76 4.31
C HIS A 4 3.21 31.24 5.67
N ILE A 5 3.79 31.79 6.74
CA ILE A 5 3.48 31.36 8.10
C ILE A 5 2.05 31.76 8.47
N HIS A 6 1.60 32.93 8.01
CA HIS A 6 0.21 33.35 8.19
C HIS A 6 -0.75 32.47 7.39
N ALA A 7 -0.44 32.15 6.13
CA ALA A 7 -1.25 31.26 5.31
C ALA A 7 -1.36 29.85 5.91
N LEU A 8 -0.26 29.31 6.46
CA LEU A 8 -0.28 28.02 7.17
C LEU A 8 -1.16 28.06 8.43
N TYR A 9 -1.11 29.16 9.18
CA TYR A 9 -1.96 29.35 10.35
C TYR A 9 -3.45 29.35 9.95
N GLU A 10 -3.83 30.15 8.97
CA GLU A 10 -5.21 30.19 8.46
C GLU A 10 -5.64 28.82 7.91
N LEU A 11 -4.76 28.14 7.16
CA LEU A 11 -5.00 26.80 6.63
C LEU A 11 -5.24 25.76 7.73
N SER A 12 -4.45 25.79 8.81
CA SER A 12 -4.61 24.87 9.96
C SER A 12 -5.97 25.03 10.64
N ALA A 13 -6.54 26.24 10.61
CA ALA A 13 -7.81 26.57 11.23
C ALA A 13 -9.03 26.33 10.32
N LYS A 14 -8.84 26.03 9.02
CA LYS A 14 -9.95 25.78 8.10
C LYS A 14 -10.79 24.58 8.58
N PRO A 15 -12.13 24.67 8.53
CA PRO A 15 -13.01 23.56 8.87
C PRO A 15 -12.94 22.40 7.86
N GLN A 16 -12.62 22.73 6.60
CA GLN A 16 -12.42 21.80 5.50
C GLN A 16 -11.25 22.27 4.65
N ARG A 17 -10.45 21.32 4.17
CA ARG A 17 -9.23 21.52 3.38
C ARG A 17 -9.32 20.73 2.09
N THR A 18 -8.90 21.32 0.99
CA THR A 18 -8.82 20.64 -0.31
C THR A 18 -7.38 20.17 -0.54
N ILE A 19 -7.15 18.87 -0.47
CA ILE A 19 -5.81 18.27 -0.51
C ILE A 19 -5.71 17.32 -1.69
N VAL A 20 -4.68 17.50 -2.52
CA VAL A 20 -4.31 16.55 -3.58
C VAL A 20 -3.33 15.52 -3.02
N GLY A 21 -3.76 14.27 -2.91
CA GLY A 21 -2.89 13.14 -2.55
C GLY A 21 -2.20 12.54 -3.77
N LEU A 22 -0.88 12.29 -3.67
CA LEU A 22 -0.09 11.67 -4.72
C LEU A 22 0.60 10.39 -4.22
N MET A 23 0.39 9.30 -4.95
CA MET A 23 1.11 8.05 -4.74
C MET A 23 1.72 7.53 -6.04
N SER A 24 3.00 7.16 -5.99
CA SER A 24 3.68 6.44 -7.05
C SER A 24 4.18 5.11 -6.52
N GLY A 25 3.56 4.04 -6.99
CA GLY A 25 3.92 2.67 -6.63
C GLY A 25 5.33 2.28 -7.08
N THR A 26 5.80 1.12 -6.62
CA THR A 26 7.06 0.52 -7.08
C THR A 26 6.95 -0.10 -8.47
N SER A 27 5.74 -0.23 -9.01
CA SER A 27 5.43 -0.62 -10.39
C SER A 27 5.92 0.39 -11.43
N MET A 28 6.02 1.68 -11.06
CA MET A 28 6.48 2.78 -11.93
C MET A 28 5.66 2.92 -13.23
N ASP A 29 4.39 2.55 -13.20
CA ASP A 29 3.45 2.56 -14.33
C ASP A 29 2.60 3.83 -14.38
N GLY A 30 2.26 4.40 -13.22
CA GLY A 30 1.56 5.68 -13.14
C GLY A 30 1.67 6.41 -11.81
N LEU A 31 1.18 7.65 -11.82
CA LEU A 31 0.98 8.49 -10.64
C LEU A 31 -0.50 8.49 -10.29
N ASP A 32 -0.85 7.97 -9.12
CA ASP A 32 -2.19 8.08 -8.57
C ASP A 32 -2.39 9.48 -8.00
N VAL A 33 -3.44 10.17 -8.45
CA VAL A 33 -3.80 11.53 -8.05
C VAL A 33 -5.23 11.53 -7.52
N ALA A 34 -5.40 11.87 -6.25
CA ALA A 34 -6.71 11.99 -5.61
C ALA A 34 -6.92 13.43 -5.13
N LEU A 35 -8.00 14.09 -5.56
CA LEU A 35 -8.45 15.35 -4.97
C LEU A 35 -9.43 15.04 -3.85
N CYS A 36 -9.06 15.42 -2.63
CA CYS A 36 -9.83 15.11 -1.43
C CYS A 36 -10.29 16.36 -0.71
N ARG A 37 -11.56 16.38 -0.29
CA ARG A 37 -12.04 17.31 0.73
C ARG A 37 -11.92 16.65 2.09
N VAL A 38 -11.10 17.23 2.95
CA VAL A 38 -10.80 16.69 4.27
C VAL A 38 -11.32 17.65 5.33
N SER A 39 -12.14 17.16 6.25
CA SER A 39 -12.62 17.90 7.42
C SER A 39 -12.24 17.19 8.71
N GLY A 40 -12.14 17.94 9.80
CA GLY A 40 -11.61 17.41 11.07
C GLY A 40 -10.12 17.07 11.00
N ALA A 41 -9.65 16.34 12.01
CA ALA A 41 -8.31 15.79 12.13
C ALA A 41 -8.32 14.61 13.12
N GLY A 42 -7.26 13.80 13.14
CA GLY A 42 -7.17 12.61 13.98
C GLY A 42 -8.31 11.62 13.70
N ARG A 43 -8.94 11.09 14.75
CA ARG A 43 -10.07 10.14 14.68
C ARG A 43 -11.38 10.77 14.19
N ASP A 44 -11.47 12.09 14.19
CA ASP A 44 -12.63 12.83 13.67
C ASP A 44 -12.50 13.18 12.18
N THR A 45 -11.41 12.73 11.54
CA THR A 45 -11.16 13.01 10.13
C THR A 45 -12.24 12.40 9.25
N ARG A 46 -12.78 13.21 8.34
CA ARG A 46 -13.69 12.77 7.29
C ARG A 46 -13.12 13.18 5.94
N ILE A 47 -13.14 12.26 4.99
CA ILE A 47 -12.59 12.45 3.65
C ILE A 47 -13.68 12.17 2.64
N GLU A 48 -13.86 13.11 1.72
CA GLU A 48 -14.61 12.91 0.48
C GLU A 48 -13.61 12.95 -0.68
N VAL A 49 -13.63 11.93 -1.54
CA VAL A 49 -12.82 11.90 -2.76
C VAL A 49 -13.64 12.51 -3.88
N GLU A 50 -13.31 13.74 -4.29
CA GLU A 50 -14.02 14.42 -5.38
C GLU A 50 -13.60 13.88 -6.73
N HIS A 51 -12.29 13.67 -6.90
CA HIS A 51 -11.71 13.15 -8.13
C HIS A 51 -10.57 12.19 -7.85
N PHE A 52 -10.43 11.19 -8.72
CA PHE A 52 -9.32 10.25 -8.72
C PHE A 52 -8.95 9.90 -10.17
N THR A 53 -7.65 9.83 -10.45
CA THR A 53 -7.13 9.30 -11.70
C THR A 53 -5.73 8.74 -11.51
N THR A 54 -5.35 7.76 -12.33
CA THR A 54 -3.98 7.25 -12.44
C THR A 54 -3.38 7.80 -13.73
N CYS A 55 -2.42 8.72 -13.61
CA CYS A 55 -1.72 9.28 -14.75
C CYS A 55 -0.63 8.34 -15.23
N ALA A 56 -0.73 7.83 -16.46
CA ALA A 56 0.33 7.03 -17.04
C ALA A 56 1.64 7.82 -17.15
N TYR A 57 2.74 7.24 -16.71
CA TYR A 57 4.05 7.86 -16.88
C TYR A 57 4.53 7.81 -18.33
N PRO A 58 5.33 8.79 -18.79
CA PRO A 58 6.00 8.68 -20.08
C PRO A 58 6.96 7.48 -20.06
N LYS A 59 7.14 6.83 -21.22
CA LYS A 59 7.97 5.61 -21.34
C LYS A 59 9.38 5.76 -20.75
N GLU A 60 9.97 6.96 -20.87
CA GLU A 60 11.29 7.28 -20.34
C GLU A 60 11.36 7.29 -18.81
N TYR A 61 10.25 7.46 -18.09
CA TYR A 61 10.20 7.49 -16.63
C TYR A 61 10.75 6.21 -16.03
N SER A 62 10.14 5.07 -16.40
CA SER A 62 10.57 3.76 -15.93
C SER A 62 12.01 3.43 -16.36
N GLN A 63 12.41 3.84 -17.56
CA GLN A 63 13.77 3.63 -18.07
C GLN A 63 14.82 4.36 -17.23
N ARG A 64 14.57 5.63 -16.87
CA ARG A 64 15.48 6.44 -16.05
C ARG A 64 15.52 5.92 -14.61
N LEU A 65 14.37 5.55 -14.03
CA LEU A 65 14.26 5.07 -12.66
C LEU A 65 14.90 3.71 -12.41
N ARG A 66 14.79 2.77 -13.36
CA ARG A 66 15.46 1.46 -13.27
C ARG A 66 16.99 1.55 -13.14
N GLN A 67 17.58 2.69 -13.48
CA GLN A 67 19.02 2.91 -13.29
C GLN A 67 19.40 3.07 -11.82
N VAL A 68 18.48 3.56 -10.98
CA VAL A 68 18.74 3.83 -9.55
C VAL A 68 17.93 2.96 -8.58
N PHE A 69 16.77 2.45 -9.01
CA PHE A 69 15.84 1.74 -8.14
C PHE A 69 16.46 0.45 -7.56
N ALA A 70 16.36 0.31 -6.25
CA ALA A 70 16.80 -0.86 -5.49
C ALA A 70 18.26 -1.29 -5.75
N LYS A 71 19.14 -0.35 -6.12
CA LYS A 71 20.56 -0.59 -6.39
C LYS A 71 21.45 0.07 -5.34
N ARG A 72 22.52 -0.63 -4.96
CA ARG A 72 23.55 -0.10 -4.05
C ARG A 72 24.50 0.85 -4.77
N ASP A 73 24.96 0.46 -5.95
CA ASP A 73 25.87 1.24 -6.78
C ASP A 73 25.09 1.90 -7.92
N ILE A 74 25.10 3.24 -7.93
CA ILE A 74 24.38 4.07 -8.88
C ILE A 74 25.22 5.30 -9.23
N ASP A 75 24.94 5.90 -10.38
CA ASP A 75 25.50 7.22 -10.70
C ASP A 75 24.82 8.31 -9.85
N LEU A 76 25.59 8.95 -8.99
CA LEU A 76 25.08 9.96 -8.06
C LEU A 76 24.56 11.19 -8.81
N GLN A 77 25.24 11.60 -9.89
CA GLN A 77 24.81 12.73 -10.71
C GLN A 77 23.41 12.47 -11.29
N HIS A 78 23.18 11.28 -11.84
CA HIS A 78 21.89 10.86 -12.37
C HIS A 78 20.81 10.85 -11.29
N LEU A 79 21.08 10.31 -10.09
CA LEU A 79 20.11 10.37 -8.98
C LEU A 79 19.75 11.81 -8.61
N THR A 80 20.74 12.71 -8.51
CA THR A 80 20.52 14.13 -8.20
C THR A 80 19.63 14.80 -9.25
N LEU A 81 19.91 14.58 -10.54
CA LEU A 81 19.10 15.13 -11.63
C LEU A 81 17.69 14.53 -11.65
N LEU A 82 17.57 13.24 -11.38
CA LEU A 82 16.31 12.51 -11.37
C LEU A 82 15.36 13.03 -10.29
N ASN A 83 15.88 13.40 -9.12
CA ASN A 83 15.06 13.95 -8.02
C ASN A 83 14.27 15.20 -8.43
N ALA A 84 14.94 16.16 -9.06
CA ALA A 84 14.31 17.36 -9.59
C ALA A 84 13.37 17.05 -10.76
N TRP A 85 13.77 16.14 -11.66
CA TRP A 85 12.97 15.78 -12.83
C TRP A 85 11.64 15.11 -12.44
N VAL A 86 11.65 14.16 -11.49
CA VAL A 86 10.44 13.51 -10.97
C VAL A 86 9.51 14.55 -10.31
N GLY A 87 10.06 15.47 -9.50
CA GLY A 87 9.26 16.51 -8.83
C GLY A 87 8.55 17.42 -9.83
N ARG A 88 9.25 17.88 -10.88
CA ARG A 88 8.63 18.67 -11.96
C ARG A 88 7.56 17.88 -12.71
N LEU A 89 7.81 16.61 -13.02
CA LEU A 89 6.82 15.78 -13.70
C LEU A 89 5.56 15.61 -12.86
N HIS A 90 5.69 15.31 -11.56
CA HIS A 90 4.54 15.20 -10.66
C HIS A 90 3.75 16.51 -10.59
N GLY A 91 4.43 17.65 -10.44
CA GLY A 91 3.76 18.96 -10.46
C GLY A 91 3.05 19.27 -11.79
N GLN A 92 3.60 18.83 -12.93
CA GLN A 92 2.94 18.94 -14.24
C GLN A 92 1.70 18.05 -14.33
N LEU A 93 1.81 16.80 -13.89
CA LEU A 93 0.68 15.85 -13.88
C LEU A 93 -0.46 16.37 -12.99
N VAL A 94 -0.16 16.94 -11.81
CA VAL A 94 -1.18 17.59 -10.97
C VAL A 94 -1.90 18.70 -11.73
N LYS A 95 -1.19 19.61 -12.39
CA LYS A 95 -1.83 20.68 -13.17
C LYS A 95 -2.70 20.13 -14.31
N GLN A 96 -2.26 19.05 -14.96
CA GLN A 96 -3.05 18.40 -15.99
C GLN A 96 -4.34 17.81 -15.44
N CYS A 97 -4.29 17.13 -14.28
CA CYS A 97 -5.47 16.62 -13.60
C CYS A 97 -6.43 17.75 -13.21
N LEU A 98 -5.93 18.82 -12.57
CA LEU A 98 -6.74 19.96 -12.17
C LEU A 98 -7.44 20.61 -13.37
N ALA A 99 -6.72 20.78 -14.49
CA ALA A 99 -7.32 21.30 -15.73
C ALA A 99 -8.41 20.37 -16.29
N GLN A 100 -8.21 19.05 -16.25
CA GLN A 100 -9.22 18.07 -16.67
C GLN A 100 -10.45 18.07 -15.76
N TRP A 101 -10.25 18.28 -14.46
CA TRP A 101 -11.31 18.36 -13.46
C TRP A 101 -11.96 19.76 -13.37
N GLN A 102 -11.45 20.73 -14.13
CA GLN A 102 -11.90 22.13 -14.11
C GLN A 102 -11.78 22.78 -12.72
N VAL A 103 -10.76 22.39 -11.97
CA VAL A 103 -10.44 22.93 -10.64
C VAL A 103 -9.27 23.91 -10.76
N SER A 104 -9.39 25.09 -10.17
CA SER A 104 -8.30 26.07 -10.12
C SER A 104 -7.22 25.63 -9.12
N ALA A 105 -5.96 25.90 -9.41
CA ALA A 105 -4.87 25.64 -8.46
C ALA A 105 -5.06 26.41 -7.14
N ASP A 106 -5.67 27.59 -7.18
CA ASP A 106 -5.95 28.41 -5.99
C ASP A 106 -7.03 27.82 -5.07
N GLU A 107 -7.81 26.84 -5.56
CA GLU A 107 -8.81 26.11 -4.76
C GLU A 107 -8.19 24.92 -4.00
N VAL A 108 -6.95 24.57 -4.31
CA VAL A 108 -6.21 23.47 -3.67
C VAL A 108 -5.32 24.03 -2.59
N ASP A 109 -5.56 23.61 -1.35
CA ASP A 109 -4.81 24.08 -0.19
C ASP A 109 -3.41 23.47 -0.10
N ALA A 110 -3.28 22.19 -0.45
CA ALA A 110 -2.01 21.47 -0.38
C ALA A 110 -1.94 20.27 -1.33
N ILE A 111 -0.72 19.91 -1.71
CA ILE A 111 -0.36 18.63 -2.33
C ILE A 111 0.35 17.77 -1.28
N ALA A 112 -0.04 16.52 -1.14
CA ALA A 112 0.66 15.51 -0.36
C ALA A 112 1.42 14.58 -1.30
N SER A 113 2.74 14.72 -1.38
CA SER A 113 3.58 13.92 -2.28
C SER A 113 4.37 12.85 -1.54
N HIS A 114 4.04 11.58 -1.76
CA HIS A 114 4.92 10.48 -1.37
C HIS A 114 6.29 10.54 -2.08
N GLY A 115 6.27 10.97 -3.35
CA GLY A 115 7.38 10.80 -4.27
C GLY A 115 7.48 9.37 -4.80
N GLN A 116 8.67 9.00 -5.26
CA GLN A 116 9.02 7.68 -5.78
C GLN A 116 10.10 7.06 -4.90
N THR A 117 9.80 5.92 -4.27
CA THR A 117 10.81 5.19 -3.50
C THR A 117 11.92 4.70 -4.44
N VAL A 118 13.17 5.06 -4.13
CA VAL A 118 14.38 4.58 -4.81
C VAL A 118 15.05 3.48 -3.99
N TYR A 119 15.16 3.69 -2.68
CA TYR A 119 15.81 2.75 -1.79
C TYR A 119 15.14 2.78 -0.41
N HIS A 120 14.87 1.62 0.16
CA HIS A 120 14.40 1.47 1.53
C HIS A 120 15.28 0.42 2.21
N CYS A 121 15.83 0.77 3.36
CA CYS A 121 16.95 0.07 3.97
C CYS A 121 16.80 0.10 5.50
N PRO A 122 15.88 -0.69 6.08
CA PRO A 122 15.74 -0.81 7.53
C PRO A 122 16.95 -1.53 8.15
N LYS A 123 17.19 -1.30 9.44
CA LYS A 123 18.34 -1.83 10.19
C LYS A 123 18.45 -3.35 10.12
N ALA A 124 17.30 -4.03 10.21
CA ALA A 124 17.21 -5.49 10.09
C ALA A 124 17.70 -6.02 8.74
N GLN A 125 17.62 -5.20 7.67
CA GLN A 125 18.01 -5.61 6.32
C GLN A 125 19.46 -5.26 6.00
N HIS A 126 19.98 -4.11 6.44
CA HIS A 126 21.35 -3.70 6.09
C HIS A 126 22.42 -4.22 7.04
N GLY A 127 22.09 -4.43 8.33
CA GLY A 127 23.02 -5.03 9.30
C GLY A 127 24.34 -4.26 9.49
N LEU A 128 24.35 -2.96 9.18
CA LEU A 128 25.53 -2.10 9.32
C LEU A 128 25.47 -1.38 10.66
N ASP A 129 26.47 -1.61 11.50
CA ASP A 129 26.59 -0.95 12.79
C ASP A 129 26.76 0.57 12.63
N GLY A 130 26.19 1.33 13.57
CA GLY A 130 26.27 2.80 13.58
C GLY A 130 25.27 3.53 12.69
N TYR A 131 24.51 2.83 11.83
CA TYR A 131 23.47 3.43 10.99
C TYR A 131 22.05 3.11 11.50
N PRO A 132 21.13 4.09 11.53
CA PRO A 132 19.71 3.85 11.82
C PRO A 132 18.99 3.32 10.56
N ASN A 133 17.68 3.04 10.70
CA ASN A 133 16.81 2.82 9.53
C ASN A 133 16.98 3.95 8.51
N ALA A 134 16.94 3.62 7.22
CA ALA A 134 17.05 4.60 6.16
C ALA A 134 16.04 4.36 5.02
N THR A 135 15.64 5.45 4.37
CA THR A 135 14.78 5.40 3.18
C THR A 135 15.02 6.64 2.33
N LEU A 136 14.86 6.49 1.02
CA LEU A 136 14.98 7.56 0.05
C LEU A 136 13.80 7.50 -0.93
N GLN A 137 12.98 8.54 -0.87
CA GLN A 137 12.01 8.87 -1.90
C GLN A 137 12.57 10.06 -2.69
N ILE A 138 12.46 10.01 -4.01
CA ILE A 138 12.79 11.12 -4.90
C ILE A 138 11.50 11.74 -5.46
N GLY A 139 11.61 12.93 -6.02
CA GLY A 139 10.46 13.76 -6.36
C GLY A 139 10.43 14.95 -5.43
N ASP A 140 11.37 15.87 -5.66
CA ASP A 140 11.62 16.99 -4.76
C ASP A 140 10.36 17.83 -4.52
N GLY A 141 9.99 18.04 -3.25
CA GLY A 141 8.79 18.77 -2.84
C GLY A 141 8.80 20.22 -3.30
N CYS A 142 9.96 20.87 -3.33
CA CYS A 142 10.10 22.23 -3.86
C CYS A 142 9.82 22.27 -5.36
N HIS A 143 10.36 21.32 -6.14
CA HIS A 143 10.04 21.24 -7.56
C HIS A 143 8.55 20.97 -7.82
N VAL A 144 7.89 20.13 -7.01
CA VAL A 144 6.44 19.93 -7.11
C VAL A 144 5.72 21.25 -6.84
N ALA A 145 6.04 21.93 -5.72
CA ALA A 145 5.39 23.17 -5.30
C ALA A 145 5.57 24.31 -6.32
N CYS A 146 6.80 24.59 -6.75
CA CYS A 146 7.07 25.63 -7.74
C CYS A 146 6.44 25.31 -9.11
N THR A 147 6.33 24.03 -9.47
CA THR A 147 5.75 23.64 -10.76
C THR A 147 4.23 23.72 -10.75
N SER A 148 3.58 23.33 -9.64
CA SER A 148 2.13 23.32 -9.49
C SER A 148 1.57 24.68 -9.07
N GLY A 149 2.36 25.51 -8.39
CA GLY A 149 1.91 26.72 -7.71
C GLY A 149 1.24 26.47 -6.36
N ILE A 150 1.31 25.24 -5.82
CA ILE A 150 0.57 24.80 -4.64
C ILE A 150 1.53 24.35 -3.54
N LEU A 151 1.23 24.71 -2.29
CA LEU A 151 1.95 24.23 -1.09
C LEU A 151 2.09 22.71 -1.15
N THR A 152 3.31 22.19 -1.05
CA THR A 152 3.54 20.74 -1.10
C THR A 152 4.10 20.22 0.21
N ILE A 153 3.50 19.16 0.74
CA ILE A 153 3.97 18.37 1.86
C ILE A 153 4.56 17.06 1.30
N SER A 154 5.83 16.80 1.55
CA SER A 154 6.54 15.60 1.07
C SER A 154 7.34 14.91 2.18
N ASP A 155 8.08 13.84 1.87
CA ASP A 155 9.04 13.19 2.79
C ASP A 155 8.43 12.57 4.06
N PHE A 156 7.20 12.05 3.97
CA PHE A 156 6.49 11.41 5.09
C PHE A 156 7.30 10.29 5.76
N ARG A 157 7.90 9.38 4.96
CA ARG A 157 8.68 8.25 5.50
C ARG A 157 9.96 8.68 6.20
N GLN A 158 10.65 9.70 5.67
CA GLN A 158 11.88 10.22 6.29
C GLN A 158 11.59 10.81 7.67
N LYS A 159 10.47 11.53 7.82
CA LYS A 159 10.05 12.07 9.11
C LYS A 159 9.72 10.95 10.11
N HIS A 160 9.07 9.88 9.65
CA HIS A 160 8.79 8.69 10.47
C HIS A 160 10.08 7.97 10.92
N ILE A 161 11.06 7.83 10.02
CA ILE A 161 12.39 7.30 10.38
C ILE A 161 13.11 8.19 11.40
N ALA A 162 13.04 9.51 11.23
CA ALA A 162 13.68 10.46 12.15
C ALA A 162 13.12 10.36 13.59
N ALA A 163 11.89 9.85 13.75
CA ALA A 163 11.30 9.57 15.06
C ALA A 163 11.55 8.14 15.57
N GLY A 164 12.41 7.36 14.91
CA GLY A 164 12.80 6.01 15.31
C GLY A 164 12.02 4.87 14.67
N GLY A 165 11.05 5.16 13.78
CA GLY A 165 10.34 4.12 13.04
C GLY A 165 11.12 3.58 11.84
N GLU A 166 10.53 2.62 11.12
CA GLU A 166 11.15 2.06 9.90
C GLU A 166 10.82 2.85 8.63
N GLY A 167 9.75 3.63 8.64
CA GLY A 167 9.28 4.40 7.47
C GLY A 167 8.27 3.63 6.61
N ALA A 168 7.88 2.44 7.04
CA ALA A 168 6.85 1.60 6.45
C ALA A 168 6.31 0.61 7.49
N PRO A 169 5.09 0.07 7.30
CA PRO A 169 4.05 0.57 6.40
C PRO A 169 3.38 1.83 6.99
N LEU A 170 3.41 2.96 6.27
CA LEU A 170 2.63 4.14 6.67
C LEU A 170 1.12 3.94 6.49
N ALA A 171 0.73 2.92 5.73
CA ALA A 171 -0.66 2.56 5.49
C ALA A 171 -1.41 2.30 6.80
N ALA A 172 -0.75 1.65 7.78
CA ALA A 172 -1.34 1.30 9.07
C ALA A 172 -1.88 2.52 9.83
N TYR A 173 -1.14 3.63 9.80
CA TYR A 173 -1.52 4.84 10.51
C TYR A 173 -2.74 5.51 9.87
N GLY A 174 -2.76 5.62 8.53
CA GLY A 174 -3.93 6.16 7.84
C GLY A 174 -5.14 5.23 7.91
N ASP A 175 -4.90 3.91 7.86
CA ASP A 175 -5.92 2.89 8.05
C ASP A 175 -6.59 3.02 9.42
N TYR A 176 -5.79 3.21 10.48
CA TYR A 176 -6.31 3.43 11.83
C TYR A 176 -7.16 4.70 11.92
N LEU A 177 -6.65 5.82 11.44
CA LEU A 177 -7.35 7.10 11.51
C LEU A 177 -8.68 7.07 10.75
N TYR A 178 -8.68 6.47 9.56
CA TYR A 178 -9.84 6.51 8.67
C TYR A 178 -10.83 5.36 8.89
N PHE A 179 -10.34 4.16 9.20
CA PHE A 179 -11.18 2.97 9.23
C PHE A 179 -11.42 2.38 10.61
N ALA A 180 -10.70 2.75 11.68
CA ALA A 180 -10.95 2.09 12.97
C ALA A 180 -12.35 2.41 13.51
N SER A 181 -13.00 1.42 14.12
CA SER A 181 -14.41 1.45 14.51
C SER A 181 -14.58 1.26 16.02
N THR A 182 -15.59 1.89 16.61
CA THR A 182 -15.99 1.64 17.99
C THR A 182 -16.91 0.43 18.13
N ASP A 183 -17.44 -0.10 17.02
CA ASP A 183 -18.54 -1.08 17.03
C ASP A 183 -18.10 -2.49 16.64
N GLU A 184 -17.04 -2.63 15.83
CA GLU A 184 -16.59 -3.90 15.26
C GLU A 184 -15.06 -3.97 15.10
N HIS A 185 -14.51 -5.19 15.10
CA HIS A 185 -13.12 -5.44 14.71
C HIS A 185 -13.03 -5.45 13.18
N ARG A 186 -12.18 -4.61 12.62
CA ARG A 186 -12.01 -4.50 11.17
C ARG A 186 -10.68 -5.09 10.74
N VAL A 187 -10.67 -5.80 9.62
CA VAL A 187 -9.44 -6.25 8.96
C VAL A 187 -9.46 -5.71 7.55
N LEU A 188 -8.52 -4.85 7.22
CA LEU A 188 -8.33 -4.36 5.85
C LEU A 188 -7.40 -5.34 5.14
N LEU A 189 -7.95 -6.15 4.24
CA LEU A 189 -7.21 -7.17 3.49
C LEU A 189 -6.88 -6.61 2.10
N ASN A 190 -5.60 -6.55 1.75
CA ASN A 190 -5.16 -6.27 0.39
C ASN A 190 -4.68 -7.57 -0.28
N LEU A 191 -5.38 -7.99 -1.33
CA LEU A 191 -5.06 -9.16 -2.15
C LEU A 191 -4.29 -8.73 -3.40
N GLY A 192 -3.07 -8.23 -3.20
CA GLY A 192 -2.13 -7.93 -4.27
C GLY A 192 -1.35 -9.17 -4.72
N GLY A 193 -0.11 -8.96 -5.17
CA GLY A 193 0.82 -10.08 -5.41
C GLY A 193 1.08 -10.89 -4.13
N ILE A 194 1.28 -10.18 -3.02
CA ILE A 194 1.26 -10.71 -1.65
C ILE A 194 -0.02 -10.24 -0.97
N ALA A 195 -0.66 -11.15 -0.23
CA ALA A 195 -1.80 -10.82 0.60
C ALA A 195 -1.32 -10.24 1.93
N ASN A 196 -1.81 -9.06 2.31
CA ASN A 196 -1.48 -8.42 3.59
C ASN A 196 -2.72 -7.88 4.29
N ILE A 197 -2.61 -7.70 5.60
CA ILE A 197 -3.69 -7.19 6.43
C ILE A 197 -3.25 -6.02 7.31
N THR A 198 -4.20 -5.14 7.60
CA THR A 198 -4.23 -4.26 8.77
C THR A 198 -5.41 -4.65 9.65
N LEU A 199 -5.16 -5.21 10.83
CA LEU A 199 -6.18 -5.46 11.85
C LEU A 199 -6.34 -4.20 12.72
N LEU A 200 -7.58 -3.71 12.80
CA LEU A 200 -8.02 -2.57 13.60
C LEU A 200 -9.00 -3.08 14.67
N PRO A 201 -8.56 -3.25 15.92
CA PRO A 201 -9.44 -3.73 16.97
C PRO A 201 -10.59 -2.76 17.26
N LYS A 202 -11.75 -3.32 17.63
CA LYS A 202 -12.91 -2.56 18.09
C LYS A 202 -12.50 -1.66 19.26
N ALA A 203 -12.76 -0.36 19.13
CA ALA A 203 -12.40 0.66 20.10
C ALA A 203 -10.92 0.61 20.52
N GLY A 204 -10.05 0.09 19.65
CA GLY A 204 -8.62 -0.02 19.88
C GLY A 204 -7.89 1.30 19.70
N GLU A 205 -6.72 1.38 20.30
CA GLU A 205 -5.75 2.45 20.05
C GLU A 205 -4.88 2.10 18.84
N LEU A 206 -4.10 3.08 18.37
CA LEU A 206 -3.16 2.85 17.28
C LEU A 206 -2.22 1.69 17.61
N SER A 207 -1.70 1.62 18.85
CA SER A 207 -0.81 0.56 19.33
C SER A 207 -1.39 -0.86 19.27
N ASP A 208 -2.71 -1.00 19.22
CA ASP A 208 -3.38 -2.30 19.10
C ASP A 208 -3.50 -2.76 17.63
N THR A 209 -3.11 -1.90 16.68
CA THR A 209 -3.13 -2.20 15.25
C THR A 209 -2.03 -3.20 14.91
N LEU A 210 -2.40 -4.24 14.14
CA LEU A 210 -1.47 -5.26 13.68
C LEU A 210 -1.40 -5.25 12.16
N CYS A 211 -0.19 -5.17 11.61
CA CYS A 211 0.07 -5.33 10.18
C CYS A 211 0.88 -6.60 9.93
N ALA A 212 0.47 -7.39 8.94
CA ALA A 212 1.20 -8.61 8.58
C ALA A 212 0.92 -9.04 7.13
N ASP A 213 1.91 -9.65 6.51
CA ASP A 213 1.72 -10.42 5.29
C ASP A 213 1.22 -11.82 5.64
N LEU A 214 0.21 -12.29 4.92
CA LEU A 214 -0.41 -13.61 5.09
C LEU A 214 0.22 -14.67 4.19
N GLY A 215 0.83 -14.26 3.07
CA GLY A 215 1.41 -15.15 2.07
C GLY A 215 1.16 -14.66 0.64
N PRO A 216 1.32 -15.51 -0.38
CA PRO A 216 1.06 -15.12 -1.75
C PRO A 216 -0.43 -14.84 -1.96
N GLY A 217 -0.73 -13.73 -2.62
CA GLY A 217 -2.02 -13.46 -3.25
C GLY A 217 -1.97 -13.90 -4.70
N ASN A 218 -1.83 -12.95 -5.63
CA ASN A 218 -1.81 -13.22 -7.06
C ASN A 218 -0.43 -13.57 -7.64
N THR A 219 0.68 -13.30 -6.95
CA THR A 219 2.04 -13.40 -7.53
C THR A 219 2.31 -14.75 -8.20
N MET A 220 2.00 -15.86 -7.53
CA MET A 220 2.27 -17.19 -8.08
C MET A 220 1.27 -17.57 -9.19
N LEU A 221 0.02 -17.12 -9.07
CA LEU A 221 -1.02 -17.33 -10.08
C LEU A 221 -0.65 -16.63 -11.39
N ASP A 222 -0.36 -15.33 -11.31
CA ASP A 222 -0.04 -14.49 -12.46
C ASP A 222 1.24 -14.98 -13.15
N ALA A 223 2.29 -15.28 -12.37
CA ALA A 223 3.53 -15.82 -12.91
C ALA A 223 3.31 -17.15 -13.65
N TYR A 224 2.43 -18.02 -13.13
CA TYR A 224 2.12 -19.31 -13.77
C TYR A 224 1.33 -19.11 -15.06
N VAL A 225 0.33 -18.22 -15.06
CA VAL A 225 -0.44 -17.86 -16.25
C VAL A 225 0.45 -17.28 -17.34
N GLN A 226 1.33 -16.34 -17.00
CA GLN A 226 2.27 -15.74 -17.95
C GLN A 226 3.22 -16.77 -18.56
N ARG A 227 3.63 -17.77 -17.79
CA ARG A 227 4.56 -18.82 -18.23
C ARG A 227 3.90 -19.83 -19.19
N TYR A 228 2.68 -20.27 -18.88
CA TYR A 228 2.07 -21.45 -19.54
C TYR A 228 0.82 -21.15 -20.36
N PHE A 229 0.21 -19.97 -20.20
CA PHE A 229 -1.02 -19.55 -20.88
C PHE A 229 -0.86 -18.21 -21.61
N ALA A 230 0.36 -17.91 -22.06
CA ALA A 230 0.64 -16.73 -22.88
C ALA A 230 -0.32 -16.63 -24.07
N PRO A 231 -0.82 -15.44 -24.44
CA PRO A 231 -0.38 -14.10 -24.00
C PRO A 231 -1.05 -13.56 -22.73
N ARG A 232 -1.83 -14.38 -21.99
CA ARG A 232 -2.55 -13.92 -20.78
C ARG A 232 -1.57 -13.48 -19.68
N GLN A 233 -1.96 -12.45 -18.92
CA GLN A 233 -1.14 -11.89 -17.83
C GLN A 233 -1.55 -12.40 -16.44
N PHE A 234 -2.82 -12.77 -16.28
CA PHE A 234 -3.42 -13.29 -15.06
C PHE A 234 -4.64 -14.15 -15.40
N ASP A 235 -5.16 -14.91 -14.44
CA ASP A 235 -6.35 -15.74 -14.63
C ASP A 235 -7.64 -14.92 -14.47
N GLU A 236 -8.04 -14.26 -15.55
CA GLU A 236 -9.23 -13.44 -15.58
C GLU A 236 -10.47 -14.25 -15.16
N ASN A 237 -11.18 -13.73 -14.14
CA ASN A 237 -12.37 -14.34 -13.56
C ASN A 237 -12.20 -15.81 -13.11
N SER A 238 -10.96 -16.24 -12.78
CA SER A 238 -10.64 -17.64 -12.43
C SER A 238 -11.02 -18.67 -13.48
N THR A 239 -11.05 -18.28 -14.76
CA THR A 239 -11.53 -19.15 -15.84
C THR A 239 -10.67 -20.38 -16.06
N LEU A 240 -9.35 -20.29 -15.86
CA LEU A 240 -8.41 -21.40 -16.00
C LEU A 240 -8.38 -22.26 -14.73
N ALA A 241 -8.29 -21.64 -13.55
CA ALA A 241 -8.24 -22.37 -12.28
C ALA A 241 -9.51 -23.21 -12.03
N ARG A 242 -10.67 -22.76 -12.52
CA ARG A 242 -11.94 -23.52 -12.43
C ARG A 242 -12.00 -24.76 -13.32
N GLN A 243 -11.12 -24.88 -14.31
CA GLN A 243 -11.07 -26.05 -15.19
C GLN A 243 -10.23 -27.18 -14.59
N GLY A 244 -9.37 -26.85 -13.62
CA GLY A 244 -8.51 -27.81 -12.94
C GLY A 244 -9.15 -28.43 -11.70
N GLN A 245 -8.49 -29.46 -11.20
CA GLN A 245 -8.75 -30.08 -9.91
C GLN A 245 -7.59 -29.80 -8.95
N VAL A 246 -7.92 -29.50 -7.70
CA VAL A 246 -6.91 -29.28 -6.67
C VAL A 246 -6.12 -30.56 -6.43
N HIS A 247 -4.82 -30.51 -6.70
CA HIS A 247 -3.88 -31.56 -6.35
C HIS A 247 -3.49 -31.47 -4.85
N GLU A 248 -4.20 -32.22 -4.01
CA GLU A 248 -4.07 -32.21 -2.55
C GLU A 248 -2.62 -32.43 -2.02
N PRO A 249 -1.82 -33.39 -2.55
CA PRO A 249 -0.44 -33.55 -2.09
C PRO A 249 0.43 -32.31 -2.34
N LEU A 250 0.21 -31.62 -3.45
CA LEU A 250 0.94 -30.39 -3.79
C LEU A 250 0.50 -29.23 -2.89
N LEU A 251 -0.80 -29.07 -2.66
CA LEU A 251 -1.35 -28.10 -1.70
C LEU A 251 -0.75 -28.28 -0.30
N ALA A 252 -0.74 -29.53 0.18
CA ALA A 252 -0.18 -29.88 1.49
C ALA A 252 1.33 -29.59 1.55
N LYS A 253 2.07 -29.78 0.45
CA LYS A 253 3.50 -29.47 0.39
C LYS A 253 3.76 -27.96 0.37
N LEU A 254 3.03 -27.20 -0.45
CA LEU A 254 3.13 -25.73 -0.50
C LEU A 254 2.84 -25.11 0.87
N SER A 255 1.87 -25.64 1.60
CA SER A 255 1.42 -25.17 2.91
C SER A 255 2.37 -25.46 4.08
N LYS A 256 3.45 -26.21 3.85
CA LYS A 256 4.47 -26.52 4.88
C LYS A 256 5.55 -25.44 5.03
N HIS A 257 5.52 -24.37 4.23
CA HIS A 257 6.52 -23.31 4.34
C HIS A 257 6.54 -22.68 5.74
N PRO A 258 7.70 -22.51 6.41
CA PRO A 258 7.77 -21.99 7.79
C PRO A 258 7.12 -20.62 8.00
N PHE A 259 7.22 -19.73 7.01
CA PHE A 259 6.59 -18.40 7.04
C PHE A 259 5.08 -18.45 7.38
N LEU A 260 4.37 -19.46 6.88
CA LEU A 260 2.93 -19.59 7.05
C LEU A 260 2.55 -19.94 8.50
N HIS A 261 3.49 -20.49 9.26
CA HIS A 261 3.30 -20.88 10.66
C HIS A 261 3.94 -19.91 11.65
N ALA A 262 4.69 -18.91 11.15
CA ALA A 262 5.23 -17.84 11.98
C ALA A 262 4.12 -16.95 12.57
N ALA A 263 4.34 -16.48 13.80
CA ALA A 263 3.50 -15.49 14.46
C ALA A 263 3.53 -14.14 13.73
N MET A 264 2.48 -13.33 13.91
CA MET A 264 2.44 -11.95 13.42
C MET A 264 3.05 -11.00 14.48
N PRO A 265 3.65 -9.86 14.08
CA PRO A 265 3.81 -9.38 12.72
C PRO A 265 4.87 -10.15 11.93
N LYS A 266 4.66 -10.30 10.61
CA LYS A 266 5.59 -10.96 9.69
C LYS A 266 5.46 -10.39 8.29
N THR A 267 6.54 -10.43 7.51
CA THR A 267 6.57 -9.92 6.13
C THR A 267 7.16 -10.93 5.15
N THR A 268 6.74 -10.88 3.89
CA THR A 268 7.23 -11.75 2.81
C THR A 268 7.06 -11.10 1.44
N GLY A 269 7.66 -11.71 0.43
CA GLY A 269 7.60 -11.22 -0.93
C GLY A 269 7.77 -12.32 -1.99
N PRO A 270 7.78 -11.93 -3.28
CA PRO A 270 8.03 -12.83 -4.40
C PRO A 270 9.38 -13.56 -4.32
N GLU A 271 10.34 -13.10 -3.52
CA GLU A 271 11.59 -13.80 -3.24
C GLU A 271 11.38 -15.15 -2.51
N VAL A 272 10.30 -15.27 -1.73
CA VAL A 272 9.92 -16.52 -1.05
C VAL A 272 8.93 -17.31 -1.88
N PHE A 273 7.82 -16.68 -2.30
CA PHE A 273 6.71 -17.34 -2.97
C PHE A 273 6.74 -17.05 -4.48
N ASN A 274 7.35 -17.97 -5.24
CA ASN A 274 7.53 -17.85 -6.68
C ASN A 274 7.50 -19.23 -7.39
N LEU A 275 7.64 -19.22 -8.72
CA LEU A 275 7.64 -20.45 -9.52
C LEU A 275 8.80 -21.41 -9.19
N ALA A 276 9.92 -20.91 -8.65
CA ALA A 276 11.00 -21.80 -8.19
C ALA A 276 10.59 -22.56 -6.92
N TYR A 277 9.91 -21.91 -5.98
CA TYR A 277 9.32 -22.58 -4.82
C TYR A 277 8.29 -23.65 -5.24
N LEU A 278 7.41 -23.34 -6.20
CA LEU A 278 6.48 -24.31 -6.79
C LEU A 278 7.22 -25.51 -7.39
N ALA A 279 8.23 -25.27 -8.22
CA ALA A 279 9.00 -26.33 -8.88
C ALA A 279 9.73 -27.22 -7.86
N GLN A 280 10.28 -26.65 -6.78
CA GLN A 280 10.88 -27.42 -5.69
C GLN A 280 9.86 -28.33 -5.00
N CYS A 281 8.64 -27.83 -4.79
CA CYS A 281 7.55 -28.59 -4.19
C CYS A 281 7.08 -29.74 -5.10
N GLN A 282 6.95 -29.51 -6.41
CA GLN A 282 6.63 -30.54 -7.40
C GLN A 282 7.74 -31.60 -7.48
N ALA A 283 9.00 -31.18 -7.59
CA ALA A 283 10.14 -32.10 -7.65
C ALA A 283 10.25 -32.97 -6.39
N ALA A 284 10.02 -32.40 -5.20
CA ALA A 284 10.03 -33.15 -3.94
C ALA A 284 8.92 -34.21 -3.83
N LEU A 285 7.86 -34.10 -4.63
CA LEU A 285 6.76 -35.07 -4.69
C LEU A 285 6.88 -36.03 -5.88
N GLY A 286 7.76 -35.76 -6.84
CA GLY A 286 7.79 -36.47 -8.13
C GLY A 286 6.65 -36.06 -9.08
N GLU A 287 5.98 -34.94 -8.82
CA GLU A 287 4.75 -34.51 -9.50
C GLU A 287 5.02 -33.36 -10.49
N THR A 288 5.88 -33.62 -11.48
CA THR A 288 6.32 -32.61 -12.47
C THR A 288 5.45 -32.54 -13.72
N HIS A 289 4.42 -33.39 -13.84
CA HIS A 289 3.60 -33.55 -15.04
C HIS A 289 2.10 -33.34 -14.81
N LEU A 290 1.74 -32.59 -13.75
CA LEU A 290 0.35 -32.19 -13.51
C LEU A 290 -0.16 -31.31 -14.65
N ALA A 291 -1.45 -31.43 -14.97
CA ALA A 291 -2.10 -30.52 -15.91
C ALA A 291 -1.96 -29.07 -15.44
N HIS A 292 -1.80 -28.13 -16.36
CA HIS A 292 -1.53 -26.74 -16.00
C HIS A 292 -2.71 -26.12 -15.25
N GLU A 293 -3.93 -26.48 -15.62
CA GLU A 293 -5.17 -26.10 -14.96
C GLU A 293 -5.22 -26.63 -13.52
N ASP A 294 -4.80 -27.87 -13.28
CA ASP A 294 -4.74 -28.47 -11.93
C ASP A 294 -3.73 -27.73 -11.05
N VAL A 295 -2.56 -27.40 -11.58
CA VAL A 295 -1.55 -26.61 -10.85
C VAL A 295 -2.11 -25.23 -10.51
N LEU A 296 -2.81 -24.57 -11.45
CA LEU A 296 -3.39 -23.26 -11.21
C LEU A 296 -4.55 -23.31 -10.20
N ALA A 297 -5.38 -24.35 -10.25
CA ALA A 297 -6.39 -24.63 -9.25
C ALA A 297 -5.76 -24.81 -7.85
N THR A 298 -4.68 -25.60 -7.76
CA THR A 298 -3.92 -25.78 -6.51
C THR A 298 -3.28 -24.50 -6.00
N LEU A 299 -2.75 -23.64 -6.88
CA LEU A 299 -2.19 -22.35 -6.46
C LEU A 299 -3.26 -21.39 -5.95
N CYS A 300 -4.44 -21.37 -6.58
CA CYS A 300 -5.59 -20.58 -6.13
C CYS A 300 -6.07 -21.05 -4.76
N GLU A 301 -6.20 -22.37 -4.61
CA GLU A 301 -6.55 -23.01 -3.35
C GLU A 301 -5.52 -22.73 -2.25
N PHE A 302 -4.23 -22.77 -2.59
CA PHE A 302 -3.14 -22.46 -1.68
C PHE A 302 -3.22 -21.00 -1.18
N ALA A 303 -3.36 -20.03 -2.07
CA ALA A 303 -3.53 -18.63 -1.69
C ALA A 303 -4.75 -18.44 -0.77
N ALA A 304 -5.88 -19.04 -1.13
CA ALA A 304 -7.11 -18.98 -0.35
C ALA A 304 -6.99 -19.62 1.03
N TYR A 305 -6.39 -20.82 1.10
CA TYR A 305 -6.18 -21.58 2.34
C TYR A 305 -5.32 -20.79 3.31
N GLN A 306 -4.23 -20.19 2.85
CA GLN A 306 -3.35 -19.40 3.73
C GLN A 306 -4.06 -18.16 4.27
N VAL A 307 -4.73 -17.38 3.41
CA VAL A 307 -5.43 -16.17 3.85
C VAL A 307 -6.58 -16.54 4.80
N GLY A 308 -7.46 -17.45 4.39
CA GLY A 308 -8.64 -17.83 5.18
C GLY A 308 -8.27 -18.43 6.53
N THR A 309 -7.31 -19.35 6.60
CA THR A 309 -6.92 -19.96 7.89
C THR A 309 -6.28 -18.96 8.86
N GLN A 310 -5.53 -17.96 8.37
CA GLN A 310 -5.00 -16.90 9.24
C GLN A 310 -6.11 -15.96 9.72
N LEU A 311 -7.07 -15.60 8.87
CA LEU A 311 -8.26 -14.84 9.28
C LEU A 311 -9.07 -15.60 10.34
N ALA A 312 -9.26 -16.91 10.17
CA ALA A 312 -9.92 -17.76 11.16
C ALA A 312 -9.14 -17.80 12.50
N ARG A 313 -7.80 -17.81 12.46
CA ARG A 313 -6.97 -17.72 13.68
C ARG A 313 -7.14 -16.37 14.38
N LEU A 314 -7.16 -15.27 13.63
CA LEU A 314 -7.43 -13.94 14.20
C LEU A 314 -8.83 -13.86 14.81
N ALA A 315 -9.84 -14.45 14.15
CA ALA A 315 -11.20 -14.49 14.66
C ALA A 315 -11.32 -15.30 15.96
N LYS A 316 -10.53 -16.36 16.14
CA LYS A 316 -10.46 -17.07 17.43
C LYS A 316 -9.95 -16.19 18.58
N SER A 317 -9.06 -15.25 18.29
CA SER A 317 -8.47 -14.34 19.29
C SER A 317 -9.33 -13.11 19.56
N HIS A 318 -10.03 -12.59 18.55
CA HIS A 318 -10.76 -11.31 18.64
C HIS A 318 -12.30 -11.44 18.58
N GLY A 319 -12.83 -12.63 18.26
CA GLY A 319 -14.24 -12.85 18.01
C GLY A 319 -14.63 -12.52 16.56
N LEU A 320 -15.82 -11.95 16.38
CA LEU A 320 -16.35 -11.62 15.04
C LEU A 320 -15.47 -10.57 14.36
N LEU A 321 -14.95 -10.91 13.18
CA LEU A 321 -14.15 -10.01 12.34
C LEU A 321 -14.95 -9.56 11.12
N HIS A 322 -14.88 -8.27 10.83
CA HIS A 322 -15.33 -7.73 9.56
C HIS A 322 -14.12 -7.44 8.67
N VAL A 323 -13.93 -8.26 7.65
CA VAL A 323 -12.83 -8.15 6.69
C VAL A 323 -13.31 -7.37 5.48
N TYR A 324 -12.58 -6.31 5.15
CA TYR A 324 -12.78 -5.47 3.98
C TYR A 324 -11.65 -5.70 2.98
N ALA A 325 -11.96 -6.38 1.88
CA ALA A 325 -10.98 -6.79 0.87
C ALA A 325 -10.79 -5.72 -0.21
N SER A 326 -9.54 -5.60 -0.69
CA SER A 326 -9.06 -4.70 -1.75
C SER A 326 -7.95 -5.38 -2.57
N GLY A 327 -7.46 -4.71 -3.61
CA GLY A 327 -6.41 -5.25 -4.49
C GLY A 327 -6.93 -6.19 -5.57
N GLY A 328 -6.10 -6.50 -6.58
CA GLY A 328 -6.54 -7.21 -7.79
C GLY A 328 -7.18 -8.58 -7.53
N GLY A 329 -6.83 -9.26 -6.43
CA GLY A 329 -7.36 -10.58 -6.08
C GLY A 329 -8.85 -10.58 -5.75
N VAL A 330 -9.46 -9.42 -5.45
CA VAL A 330 -10.92 -9.33 -5.25
C VAL A 330 -11.71 -9.64 -6.52
N HIS A 331 -11.08 -9.50 -7.70
CA HIS A 331 -11.68 -9.82 -8.98
C HIS A 331 -11.58 -11.31 -9.34
N ASN A 332 -10.94 -12.13 -8.50
CA ASN A 332 -10.89 -13.58 -8.67
C ASN A 332 -12.03 -14.23 -7.85
N PRO A 333 -13.16 -14.61 -8.48
CA PRO A 333 -14.33 -15.09 -7.73
C PRO A 333 -14.10 -16.46 -7.09
N LEU A 334 -13.23 -17.30 -7.66
CA LEU A 334 -12.84 -18.56 -7.02
C LEU A 334 -12.04 -18.29 -5.74
N LEU A 335 -11.00 -17.44 -5.81
CA LEU A 335 -10.17 -17.08 -4.67
C LEU A 335 -11.01 -16.51 -3.52
N MET A 336 -11.88 -15.55 -3.81
CA MET A 336 -12.75 -14.95 -2.79
C MET A 336 -13.70 -15.96 -2.14
N ALA A 337 -14.29 -16.86 -2.93
CA ALA A 337 -15.16 -17.92 -2.41
C ALA A 337 -14.39 -18.92 -1.52
N ARG A 338 -13.17 -19.29 -1.90
CA ARG A 338 -12.33 -20.20 -1.12
C ARG A 338 -11.80 -19.53 0.15
N ILE A 339 -11.45 -18.24 0.12
CA ILE A 339 -11.07 -17.47 1.32
C ILE A 339 -12.22 -17.49 2.33
N ALA A 340 -13.45 -17.18 1.88
CA ALA A 340 -14.64 -17.18 2.74
C ALA A 340 -14.91 -18.57 3.35
N TYR A 341 -14.71 -19.65 2.57
CA TYR A 341 -14.81 -21.02 3.07
C TYR A 341 -13.80 -21.31 4.18
N PHE A 342 -12.53 -20.95 3.99
CA PHE A 342 -11.47 -21.22 4.96
C PHE A 342 -11.47 -20.30 6.18
N SER A 343 -12.03 -19.10 6.06
CA SER A 343 -12.11 -18.13 7.17
C SER A 343 -13.18 -18.48 8.21
N GLY A 344 -14.19 -19.25 7.82
CA GLY A 344 -15.28 -19.69 8.70
C GLY A 344 -16.28 -18.59 9.06
N GLU A 345 -17.28 -18.96 9.86
CA GLU A 345 -18.48 -18.13 10.12
C GLU A 345 -18.21 -16.88 10.98
N GLN A 346 -17.09 -16.85 11.71
CA GLN A 346 -16.69 -15.68 12.52
C GLN A 346 -16.03 -14.58 11.69
N VAL A 347 -15.91 -14.78 10.38
CA VAL A 347 -15.31 -13.82 9.46
C VAL A 347 -16.36 -13.41 8.44
N ARG A 348 -16.76 -12.13 8.48
CA ARG A 348 -17.56 -11.51 7.43
C ARG A 348 -16.64 -10.87 6.41
N LEU A 349 -16.71 -11.28 5.15
CA LEU A 349 -15.87 -10.76 4.08
C LEU A 349 -16.70 -9.87 3.15
N ASP A 350 -16.34 -8.59 3.09
CA ASP A 350 -16.96 -7.58 2.24
C ASP A 350 -15.89 -6.82 1.43
N SER A 351 -16.31 -6.08 0.40
CA SER A 351 -15.42 -5.19 -0.35
C SER A 351 -15.11 -3.93 0.46
N LEU A 352 -13.88 -3.40 0.36
CA LEU A 352 -13.51 -2.10 0.92
C LEU A 352 -14.42 -0.96 0.44
N THR A 353 -15.04 -1.10 -0.72
CA THR A 353 -16.02 -0.13 -1.24
C THR A 353 -17.23 0.07 -0.31
N GLN A 354 -17.55 -0.91 0.55
CA GLN A 354 -18.59 -0.77 1.58
C GLN A 354 -18.25 0.29 2.64
N LEU A 355 -16.96 0.63 2.80
CA LEU A 355 -16.51 1.73 3.65
C LEU A 355 -16.48 3.08 2.92
N GLY A 356 -17.05 3.16 1.71
CA GLY A 356 -17.12 4.39 0.92
C GLY A 356 -15.80 4.84 0.29
N MET A 357 -14.78 3.97 0.25
CA MET A 357 -13.47 4.26 -0.35
C MET A 357 -13.26 3.44 -1.62
N ASN A 358 -12.81 4.11 -2.69
CA ASN A 358 -12.28 3.44 -3.87
C ASN A 358 -10.93 2.78 -3.51
N PRO A 359 -10.76 1.45 -3.66
CA PRO A 359 -9.50 0.76 -3.38
C PRO A 359 -8.29 1.35 -4.11
N ASP A 360 -8.46 1.74 -5.38
CA ASP A 360 -7.37 2.29 -6.20
C ASP A 360 -6.95 3.67 -5.72
N ALA A 361 -7.87 4.44 -5.13
CA ALA A 361 -7.59 5.75 -4.56
C ALA A 361 -6.97 5.68 -3.15
N LYS A 362 -7.03 4.51 -2.47
CA LYS A 362 -6.71 4.37 -1.04
C LYS A 362 -5.34 4.97 -0.69
N GLU A 363 -4.30 4.62 -1.42
CA GLU A 363 -2.94 5.06 -1.08
C GLU A 363 -2.75 6.57 -1.31
N ALA A 364 -3.26 7.12 -2.41
CA ALA A 364 -3.23 8.57 -2.66
C ALA A 364 -4.01 9.34 -1.58
N VAL A 365 -5.21 8.86 -1.23
CA VAL A 365 -6.05 9.43 -0.15
C VAL A 365 -5.32 9.37 1.20
N LEU A 366 -4.58 8.29 1.46
CA LEU A 366 -3.79 8.18 2.68
C LEU A 366 -2.73 9.27 2.78
N PHE A 367 -2.06 9.64 1.69
CA PHE A 367 -1.14 10.78 1.72
C PHE A 367 -1.86 12.10 1.97
N ALA A 368 -3.05 12.29 1.37
CA ALA A 368 -3.88 13.47 1.68
C ALA A 368 -4.26 13.53 3.17
N LEU A 369 -4.58 12.40 3.79
CA LEU A 369 -4.81 12.26 5.23
C LEU A 369 -3.55 12.61 6.05
N LEU A 370 -2.37 12.11 5.68
CA LEU A 370 -1.13 12.44 6.40
C LEU A 370 -0.79 13.93 6.29
N ALA A 371 -1.01 14.55 5.14
CA ALA A 371 -0.89 16.00 4.97
C ALA A 371 -1.90 16.74 5.85
N ASN A 372 -3.14 16.25 5.96
CA ASN A 372 -4.12 16.81 6.88
C ASN A 372 -3.64 16.79 8.33
N GLU A 373 -3.10 15.66 8.80
CA GLU A 373 -2.52 15.54 10.14
C GLU A 373 -1.31 16.45 10.34
N THR A 374 -0.60 16.77 9.25
CA THR A 374 0.52 17.72 9.29
C THR A 374 0.03 19.15 9.51
N LEU A 375 -1.09 19.52 8.87
CA LEU A 375 -1.64 20.87 8.89
C LEU A 375 -2.52 21.14 10.11
N ALA A 376 -3.35 20.18 10.53
CA ALA A 376 -4.41 20.37 11.52
C ALA A 376 -4.45 19.29 12.61
N GLY A 377 -3.61 18.25 12.51
CA GLY A 377 -3.52 17.19 13.52
C GLY A 377 -2.92 17.69 14.83
N GLN A 378 -3.41 17.16 15.95
CA GLN A 378 -2.74 17.34 17.23
C GLN A 378 -1.61 16.32 17.36
N PRO A 379 -0.41 16.69 17.87
CA PRO A 379 0.57 15.72 18.29
C PRO A 379 -0.05 14.86 19.37
N ALA A 380 -0.39 13.62 19.04
CA ALA A 380 -0.99 12.72 20.01
C ALA A 380 0.00 12.44 21.14
N LYS A 381 -0.47 12.57 22.38
CA LYS A 381 0.29 12.20 23.55
C LYS A 381 0.12 10.70 23.76
N ALA A 382 1.15 9.93 23.38
CA ALA A 382 1.45 8.59 23.88
C ALA A 382 0.43 7.47 23.57
N ALA A 383 0.54 6.88 22.38
CA ALA A 383 0.47 5.42 22.17
C ALA A 383 1.18 5.07 20.85
N THR A 384 2.34 4.42 20.92
CA THR A 384 3.12 3.98 19.74
C THR A 384 2.84 2.50 19.46
N ILE A 385 2.57 2.14 18.21
CA ILE A 385 2.82 0.75 17.77
C ILE A 385 4.34 0.53 17.87
N GLU A 386 4.80 -0.65 18.28
CA GLU A 386 6.22 -0.98 18.26
C GLU A 386 6.80 -0.72 16.86
N GLY A 387 7.78 0.20 16.75
CA GLY A 387 8.37 0.60 15.47
C GLY A 387 7.58 1.63 14.63
N MET A 388 6.45 2.14 15.13
CA MET A 388 5.59 3.11 14.44
C MET A 388 5.23 4.31 15.35
N PRO A 389 6.12 5.33 15.43
CA PRO A 389 5.88 6.53 16.24
C PRO A 389 4.71 7.37 15.71
N GLN A 390 3.83 7.80 16.61
CA GLN A 390 2.72 8.69 16.30
C GLN A 390 3.21 10.15 16.23
N ILE A 391 3.59 10.58 15.04
CA ILE A 391 4.15 11.93 14.79
C ILE A 391 3.42 12.62 13.65
N SER A 392 3.46 13.95 13.66
CA SER A 392 3.23 14.74 12.45
C SER A 392 4.35 14.46 11.43
N MET A 393 3.96 14.03 10.23
CA MET A 393 4.88 13.57 9.19
C MET A 393 5.12 14.64 8.13
N GLY A 394 6.18 14.46 7.34
CA GLY A 394 6.45 15.26 6.15
C GLY A 394 7.17 16.60 6.39
N LYS A 395 7.38 17.32 5.29
CA LYS A 395 8.10 18.60 5.17
C LYS A 395 7.32 19.53 4.24
N LEU A 396 7.22 20.80 4.61
CA LEU A 396 6.52 21.83 3.85
C LEU A 396 7.44 22.49 2.82
N SER A 397 6.98 22.61 1.59
CA SER A 397 7.63 23.30 0.48
C SER A 397 6.69 24.37 -0.07
N PHE A 398 7.09 25.64 0.04
CA PHE A 398 6.33 26.77 -0.49
C PHE A 398 6.51 26.90 -2.01
N PRO A 399 5.53 27.46 -2.74
CA PRO A 399 5.56 27.48 -4.20
C PRO A 399 6.42 28.59 -4.84
N ASP A 400 6.86 29.61 -4.09
CA ASP A 400 7.55 30.82 -4.56
C ASP A 400 9.09 30.77 -4.52
#